data_AF-A0A351WSD8-F1
#
_entry.id   AF-A0A351WSD8-F1
#
_cell.length_a   1.000
_cell.length_b   1.000
_cell.length_c   1.000
_cell.angle_alpha   90.00
_cell.angle_beta   90.00
_cell.angle_gamma   90.00
#
_symmetry.space_group_name_H-M   'P 1'
#
loop_
_entity.id
_entity.type
_entity.pdbx_description
1 polymer ?
#
loop_
_entity_poly.entity_id
_entity_poly.type
_entity_poly.pdbx_seq_one_letter_code
_entity_poly.pdbx_strand_id
1 'polypeptide(L)'
;MLDKLNNIGDDVYQTWSYEQKHDEIGKLVQGFKNGLPVQILCHLCASIAGSNALAAEHLAAFLSKRERKAIVNRESGNNPLLRDLLESTLLK
;
A
#
# COMPACT_ATOMS: atom_id res chain seq x y z
N MET A 1 5.75 14.85 -9.06
CA MET A 1 5.56 14.02 -10.28
C MET A 1 5.09 12.61 -9.91
N LEU A 2 4.18 12.50 -8.92
CA LEU A 2 3.50 11.24 -8.55
C LEU A 2 1.97 11.38 -8.70
N ASP A 3 1.46 12.62 -8.80
CA ASP A 3 0.03 12.94 -8.89
C ASP A 3 -0.67 12.42 -10.16
N LYS A 4 0.11 11.99 -11.18
CA LYS A 4 -0.43 11.44 -12.42
C LYS A 4 -0.69 9.93 -12.39
N LEU A 5 -0.24 9.21 -11.36
CA LEU A 5 -0.52 7.78 -11.21
C LEU A 5 -1.87 7.50 -10.56
N ASN A 6 -2.48 8.51 -9.90
CA ASN A 6 -3.72 8.36 -9.15
C ASN A 6 -4.99 8.06 -9.99
N ASN A 7 -4.92 8.10 -11.33
CA ASN A 7 -6.15 8.13 -12.15
C ASN A 7 -6.22 7.08 -13.26
N ILE A 8 -5.22 6.22 -13.46
CA ILE A 8 -5.19 5.33 -14.65
C ILE A 8 -5.77 3.92 -14.36
N GLY A 9 -6.02 3.57 -13.10
CA GLY A 9 -6.55 2.24 -12.73
C GLY A 9 -7.74 2.21 -11.78
N ASP A 10 -8.06 3.32 -11.11
CA ASP A 10 -9.04 3.36 -10.01
C ASP A 10 -10.44 2.90 -10.44
N ASP A 11 -10.92 3.35 -11.61
CA ASP A 11 -12.23 2.93 -12.15
C ASP A 11 -12.26 1.43 -12.49
N VAL A 12 -11.12 0.86 -12.91
CA VAL A 12 -11.01 -0.58 -13.20
C VAL A 12 -11.08 -1.36 -11.89
N TYR A 13 -10.32 -0.94 -10.88
CA TYR A 13 -10.32 -1.62 -9.57
C TYR A 13 -11.67 -1.50 -8.85
N GLN A 14 -12.47 -0.46 -9.10
CA GLN A 14 -13.84 -0.40 -8.57
C GLN A 14 -14.72 -1.56 -9.03
N THR A 15 -14.47 -2.12 -10.22
CA THR A 15 -15.20 -3.28 -10.73
C THR A 15 -14.70 -4.61 -10.18
N TRP A 16 -13.56 -4.62 -9.49
CA TRP A 16 -12.94 -5.84 -8.98
C TRP A 16 -13.57 -6.30 -7.67
N SER A 17 -13.68 -7.63 -7.52
CA SER A 17 -14.07 -8.24 -6.26
C SER A 17 -13.01 -8.03 -5.18
N TYR A 18 -13.37 -8.30 -3.93
CA TYR A 18 -12.42 -8.25 -2.81
C TYR A 18 -11.23 -9.20 -3.05
N GLU A 19 -11.49 -10.41 -3.54
CA GLU A 19 -10.47 -11.44 -3.80
C GLU A 19 -9.49 -10.98 -4.89
N GLN A 20 -10.00 -10.40 -5.98
CA GLN A 20 -9.14 -9.88 -7.05
C GLN A 20 -8.20 -8.77 -6.55
N LYS A 21 -8.73 -7.84 -5.73
CA LYS A 21 -7.93 -6.79 -5.10
C LYS A 21 -6.91 -7.39 -4.13
N HIS A 22 -7.32 -8.35 -3.33
CA HIS A 22 -6.48 -9.02 -2.35
C HIS A 22 -5.30 -9.74 -3.00
N ASP A 23 -5.56 -10.49 -4.08
CA ASP A 23 -4.54 -11.23 -4.82
C ASP A 23 -3.52 -10.28 -5.47
N GLU A 24 -3.97 -9.17 -6.06
CA GLU A 24 -3.09 -8.19 -6.68
C GLU A 24 -2.22 -7.45 -5.65
N ILE A 25 -2.81 -7.07 -4.51
CA ILE A 25 -2.05 -6.53 -3.37
C ILE A 25 -1.02 -7.55 -2.88
N GLY A 26 -1.36 -8.84 -2.86
CA GLY A 26 -0.42 -9.92 -2.54
C GLY A 26 0.80 -9.92 -3.46
N LYS A 27 0.62 -9.71 -4.77
CA LYS A 27 1.74 -9.59 -5.73
C LYS A 27 2.58 -8.34 -5.47
N LEU A 28 1.96 -7.21 -5.14
CA LEU A 28 2.68 -5.99 -4.77
C LEU A 28 3.54 -6.18 -3.52
N VAL A 29 3.04 -6.93 -2.52
CA VAL A 29 3.83 -7.28 -1.34
C VAL A 29 5.04 -8.15 -1.71
N GLN A 30 4.90 -9.09 -2.65
CA GLN A 30 6.04 -9.85 -3.16
C GLN A 30 7.04 -8.94 -3.90
N GLY A 31 6.55 -8.00 -4.71
CA GLY A 31 7.38 -6.97 -5.33
C GLY A 31 8.18 -6.16 -4.31
N PHE A 32 7.53 -5.73 -3.22
CA PHE A 32 8.18 -5.04 -2.10
C PHE A 32 9.27 -5.87 -1.44
N LYS A 33 8.99 -7.15 -1.17
CA LYS A 33 10.00 -8.08 -0.63
C LYS A 33 11.19 -8.26 -1.58
N ASN A 34 10.98 -8.04 -2.88
CA ASN A 34 12.00 -8.09 -3.93
C ASN A 34 12.60 -6.71 -4.28
N GLY A 35 12.35 -5.66 -3.48
CA GLY A 35 12.99 -4.35 -3.63
C GLY A 35 12.13 -3.26 -4.26
N LEU A 36 10.83 -3.47 -4.48
CA LEU A 36 9.92 -2.39 -4.85
C LEU A 36 9.92 -1.33 -3.72
N PRO A 37 10.07 -0.03 -4.04
CA PRO A 37 10.00 1.03 -3.03
C PRO A 37 8.68 1.05 -2.25
N VAL A 38 8.74 1.27 -0.94
CA VAL A 38 7.56 1.25 -0.05
C VAL A 38 6.50 2.28 -0.44
N GLN A 39 6.92 3.43 -1.00
CA GLN A 39 6.00 4.45 -1.46
C GLN A 39 5.13 3.93 -2.61
N ILE A 40 5.72 3.17 -3.53
CA ILE A 40 5.00 2.58 -4.66
C ILE A 40 4.03 1.51 -4.17
N LEU A 41 4.47 0.66 -3.22
CA LEU A 41 3.59 -0.29 -2.55
C LEU A 41 2.35 0.42 -1.96
N CYS A 42 2.55 1.48 -1.18
CA CYS A 42 1.45 2.15 -0.50
C CYS A 42 0.46 2.80 -1.48
N HIS A 43 0.96 3.54 -2.48
CA HIS A 43 0.08 4.20 -3.45
C HIS A 43 -0.71 3.19 -4.29
N LEU A 44 -0.06 2.13 -4.78
CA LEU A 44 -0.75 1.13 -5.60
C LEU A 44 -1.76 0.31 -4.79
N CYS A 45 -1.42 -0.08 -3.56
CA CYS A 45 -2.38 -0.75 -2.69
C CYS A 45 -3.58 0.15 -2.36
N ALA A 46 -3.36 1.45 -2.13
CA ALA A 46 -4.45 2.40 -1.89
C ALA A 46 -5.36 2.56 -3.10
N SER A 47 -4.79 2.67 -4.31
CA SER A 47 -5.54 2.73 -5.58
C SER A 47 -6.36 1.44 -5.80
N ILE A 48 -5.77 0.27 -5.61
CA ILE A 48 -6.47 -1.03 -5.78
C ILE A 48 -7.58 -1.22 -4.75
N ALA A 49 -7.29 -0.92 -3.48
CA ALA A 49 -8.25 -1.09 -2.40
C ALA A 49 -9.33 0.02 -2.39
N GLY A 50 -9.05 1.16 -3.01
CA GLY A 50 -9.93 2.35 -3.03
C GLY A 50 -9.72 3.31 -1.85
N SER A 51 -8.88 2.96 -0.87
CA SER A 51 -8.43 3.88 0.18
C SER A 51 -7.23 3.32 0.95
N ASN A 52 -6.51 4.19 1.67
CA ASN A 52 -5.40 3.76 2.53
C ASN A 52 -5.87 2.82 3.67
N ALA A 53 -7.09 3.03 4.19
CA ALA A 53 -7.64 2.18 5.25
C ALA A 53 -7.93 0.76 4.75
N LEU A 54 -8.60 0.65 3.60
CA LEU A 54 -8.87 -0.66 2.97
C LEU A 54 -7.57 -1.34 2.55
N ALA A 55 -6.58 -0.59 2.06
CA ALA A 55 -5.26 -1.13 1.76
C ALA A 55 -4.60 -1.74 3.02
N ALA A 56 -4.72 -1.08 4.17
CA ALA A 56 -4.18 -1.57 5.43
C ALA A 56 -4.81 -2.90 5.86
N GLU A 57 -6.11 -3.10 5.62
CA GLU A 57 -6.81 -4.36 5.87
C GLU A 57 -6.25 -5.51 5.02
N HIS A 58 -6.06 -5.29 3.72
CA HIS A 58 -5.43 -6.30 2.85
C HIS A 58 -3.98 -6.57 3.26
N LEU A 59 -3.20 -5.53 3.53
CA LEU A 59 -1.79 -5.64 3.89
C LEU A 59 -1.59 -6.39 5.22
N ALA A 60 -2.55 -6.33 6.14
CA ALA A 60 -2.50 -7.06 7.41
C ALA A 60 -2.47 -8.59 7.22
N ALA A 61 -2.98 -9.11 6.10
CA ALA A 61 -2.93 -10.54 5.79
C ALA A 61 -1.53 -11.00 5.34
N PHE A 62 -0.72 -10.10 4.78
CA PHE A 62 0.60 -10.43 4.21
C PHE A 62 1.78 -9.96 5.06
N LEU A 63 1.56 -8.95 5.90
CA LEU A 63 2.55 -8.33 6.77
C LEU A 63 1.99 -8.23 8.18
N SER A 64 2.69 -8.84 9.13
CA SER A 64 2.34 -8.75 10.54
C SER A 64 2.38 -7.29 11.01
N LYS A 65 1.62 -6.97 12.07
CA LYS A 65 1.65 -5.64 12.69
C LYS A 65 3.07 -5.19 13.06
N ARG A 66 3.92 -6.13 13.48
CA ARG A 66 5.33 -5.86 13.81
C ARG A 66 6.13 -5.46 12.57
N GLU A 67 5.98 -6.18 11.47
CA GLU A 67 6.64 -5.85 10.20
C GLU A 67 6.17 -4.50 9.67
N ARG A 68 4.86 -4.24 9.67
CA ARG A 68 4.29 -2.97 9.23
C ARG A 68 4.86 -1.78 10.02
N LYS A 69 4.97 -1.89 11.35
CA LYS A 69 5.64 -0.86 12.19
C LYS A 69 7.13 -0.71 11.86
N ALA A 70 7.84 -1.82 11.65
CA ALA A 70 9.26 -1.78 11.32
C ALA A 70 9.49 -1.08 9.97
N ILE A 71 8.62 -1.31 8.98
CA ILE A 71 8.66 -0.64 7.68
C ILE A 71 8.47 0.86 7.84
N VAL A 72 7.44 1.31 8.58
CA VAL A 72 7.23 2.74 8.87
C VAL A 72 8.49 3.37 9.45
N ASN A 73 9.06 2.76 10.49
CA ASN A 73 10.23 3.31 11.19
C ASN A 73 11.48 3.36 10.30
N ARG A 74 11.71 2.31 9.50
CA ARG A 74 12.89 2.19 8.64
C ARG A 74 12.84 3.15 7.45
N GLU A 75 11.68 3.27 6.81
CA GLU A 75 11.57 3.94 5.51
C GLU A 75 11.21 5.43 5.62
N SER A 76 10.53 5.85 6.70
CA SER A 76 10.08 7.25 6.82
C SER A 76 11.21 8.25 7.09
N GLY A 77 12.29 7.81 7.74
CA GLY A 77 13.37 8.70 8.17
C GLY A 77 12.84 9.96 8.88
N ASN A 78 13.37 11.13 8.50
CA ASN A 78 12.93 12.44 8.99
C ASN A 78 11.85 13.10 8.10
N ASN A 79 11.22 12.38 7.18
CA ASN A 79 10.20 12.92 6.29
C ASN A 79 8.80 12.70 6.91
N PRO A 80 8.13 13.75 7.43
CA PRO A 80 6.82 13.61 8.07
C PRO A 80 5.73 13.20 7.07
N LEU A 81 5.75 13.73 5.84
CA LEU A 81 4.77 13.38 4.81
C LEU A 81 4.87 11.91 4.41
N LEU A 82 6.09 11.39 4.32
CA LEU A 82 6.30 9.98 4.07
C LEU A 82 5.80 9.13 5.25
N ARG A 83 6.09 9.54 6.48
CA ARG A 83 5.56 8.85 7.67
C ARG A 83 4.03 8.79 7.65
N ASP A 84 3.36 9.90 7.38
CA ASP A 84 1.89 9.96 7.35
C ASP A 84 1.29 9.02 6.28
N LEU A 85 1.90 8.96 5.09
CA LEU A 85 1.52 8.01 4.05
C LEU A 85 1.68 6.57 4.53
N LEU A 86 2.84 6.24 5.09
CA LEU A 86 3.15 4.88 5.54
C LEU A 86 2.24 4.46 6.68
N GLU A 87 2.01 5.32 7.68
CA GLU A 87 1.12 5.01 8.80
C GLU A 87 -0.33 4.85 8.34
N SER A 88 -0.81 5.75 7.49
CA SER A 88 -2.19 5.68 6.99
C SER A 88 -2.48 4.43 6.16
N THR A 89 -1.47 3.86 5.49
CA THR A 89 -1.62 2.71 4.59
C THR A 89 -1.17 1.39 5.23
N LEU A 90 -0.24 1.42 6.19
CA LEU A 90 0.30 0.22 6.82
C LEU A 90 -0.22 -0.01 8.24
N LEU A 91 -0.72 1.01 8.95
CA LEU A 91 -1.06 0.87 10.38
C LEU A 91 -2.52 1.16 10.73
N LYS A 92 -3.33 1.67 9.79
CA LYS A 92 -4.77 1.82 10.00
C LYS A 92 -5.48 0.48 10.11
#